data_AF-A0AAW9L1Y2-F1
#
_entry.id   AF-A0AAW9L1Y2-F1
#
_cell.length_a   1.000
_cell.length_b   1.000
_cell.length_c   1.000
_cell.angle_alpha   90.00
_cell.angle_beta   90.00
_cell.angle_gamma   90.00
#
_symmetry.space_group_name_H-M   'P 1'
#
loop_
_entity.id
_entity.type
_entity.pdbx_description
1 polymer ?
#
loop_
_entity_poly.entity_id
_entity_poly.type
_entity_poly.pdbx_seq_one_letter_code
_entity_poly.pdbx_strand_id
1 'polypeptide(L)'
;MRDAANAGTVHYQDRHVSQVSDDVQYGGLADVETAIVEAVAVGEDWLVPSTSIGHTPALVADAEQVVVEVNRAQPLELQRVHDVYRPGKPPTREPIPLREPSGRMGSPRVEFDADKLAAVVETERPDTPYQFRAPTDTDRTIAVNLARFLESEIDRNPVFESALNLQFGVGSLGNALMSAISEVPVGDRTVSYWGEVIQDGLLDMLDEDVLAAASATSLAFSEDGQERFFADIDDYADDLVVRPADVSNNPTLVDRFGVVAVNSALEVDVYGHVNSTHLNGSRVINGIGGSGDFNRAASVTIVALPSTAKDGEISRVVPMVPHVDHTEHEIDVVITEQGVADVRGTSPRERAETIVEQCAHPDHRPTLSEYLDDAAEETGGHEPHRLDRVFSWTD
;
A
#
# COMPACT_ATOMS: atom_id res chain seq x y z
N MET A 1 -16.74 4.99 -11.99
CA MET A 1 -16.70 5.54 -10.62
C MET A 1 -15.85 6.80 -10.54
N ARG A 2 -14.52 6.74 -10.82
CA ARG A 2 -13.61 7.92 -10.79
C ARG A 2 -14.15 9.15 -11.52
N ASP A 3 -14.60 9.00 -12.77
CA ASP A 3 -15.15 10.13 -13.53
C ASP A 3 -16.40 10.73 -12.88
N ALA A 4 -17.23 9.90 -12.24
CA ALA A 4 -18.44 10.35 -11.54
C ALA A 4 -18.09 11.10 -10.25
N ALA A 5 -17.09 10.63 -9.49
CA ALA A 5 -16.56 11.34 -8.32
C ALA A 5 -16.00 12.71 -8.71
N ASN A 6 -15.15 12.75 -9.74
CA ASN A 6 -14.57 14.00 -10.26
C ASN A 6 -15.62 14.93 -10.91
N ALA A 7 -16.73 14.40 -11.41
CA ALA A 7 -17.85 15.19 -11.91
C ALA A 7 -18.82 15.65 -10.80
N GLY A 8 -18.60 15.24 -9.54
CA GLY A 8 -19.49 15.54 -8.41
C GLY A 8 -20.86 14.83 -8.49
N THR A 9 -20.99 13.80 -9.31
CA THR A 9 -22.25 13.02 -9.44
C THR A 9 -22.31 11.84 -8.47
N VAL A 10 -21.17 11.49 -7.86
CA VAL A 10 -21.07 10.53 -6.77
C VAL A 10 -20.23 11.15 -5.65
N HIS A 11 -20.73 11.13 -4.43
CA HIS A 11 -19.95 11.51 -3.26
C HIS A 11 -18.94 10.41 -2.95
N TYR A 12 -17.67 10.78 -2.92
CA TYR A 12 -16.56 9.87 -2.68
C TYR A 12 -15.75 10.37 -1.48
N GLN A 13 -15.36 9.44 -0.63
CA GLN A 13 -14.43 9.67 0.46
C GLN A 13 -13.48 8.48 0.51
N ASP A 14 -12.19 8.73 0.36
CA ASP A 14 -11.15 7.79 0.71
C ASP A 14 -10.81 7.89 2.20
N ARG A 15 -10.39 6.76 2.77
CA ARG A 15 -10.00 6.62 4.17
C ARG A 15 -8.77 5.74 4.26
N HIS A 16 -8.03 5.89 5.34
CA HIS A 16 -7.01 4.89 5.71
C HIS A 16 -7.67 3.52 5.85
N VAL A 17 -7.10 2.55 5.16
CA VAL A 17 -7.67 1.21 5.04
C VAL A 17 -7.84 0.57 6.43
N SER A 18 -6.86 0.73 7.32
CA SER A 18 -6.93 0.12 8.66
C SER A 18 -8.11 0.60 9.52
N GLN A 19 -8.69 1.77 9.22
CA GLN A 19 -9.71 2.41 10.04
C GLN A 19 -11.14 2.02 9.66
N VAL A 20 -11.36 1.59 8.41
CA VAL A 20 -12.72 1.37 7.87
C VAL A 20 -13.50 0.35 8.70
N SER A 21 -12.87 -0.72 9.17
CA SER A 21 -13.54 -1.73 10.02
C SER A 21 -14.03 -1.15 11.34
N ASP A 22 -13.27 -0.25 11.96
CA ASP A 22 -13.66 0.43 13.20
C ASP A 22 -14.75 1.49 12.93
N ASP A 23 -14.66 2.20 11.81
CA ASP A 23 -15.70 3.15 11.41
C ASP A 23 -17.05 2.47 11.17
N VAL A 24 -17.07 1.30 10.54
CA VAL A 24 -18.28 0.47 10.46
C VAL A 24 -18.75 0.11 11.87
N GLN A 25 -17.88 -0.48 12.68
CA GLN A 25 -18.22 -1.03 13.99
C GLN A 25 -18.71 0.00 15.02
N TYR A 26 -18.33 1.27 14.88
CA TYR A 26 -18.66 2.34 15.83
C TYR A 26 -19.52 3.46 15.24
N GLY A 27 -20.14 3.24 14.08
CA GLY A 27 -21.07 4.20 13.47
C GLY A 27 -20.39 5.47 12.90
N GLY A 28 -19.11 5.35 12.51
CA GLY A 28 -18.39 6.35 11.72
C GLY A 28 -18.74 6.31 10.21
N LEU A 29 -19.44 5.25 9.79
CA LEU A 29 -20.09 5.10 8.49
C LEU A 29 -21.60 4.86 8.67
N ALA A 30 -22.34 4.86 7.56
CA ALA A 30 -23.75 4.55 7.57
C ALA A 30 -23.98 3.08 7.97
N ASP A 31 -25.09 2.82 8.68
CA ASP A 31 -25.51 1.48 9.08
C ASP A 31 -25.59 0.56 7.86
N VAL A 32 -25.07 -0.67 8.00
CA VAL A 32 -25.07 -1.63 6.89
C VAL A 32 -26.42 -2.37 6.86
N GLU A 33 -27.31 -2.01 5.94
CA GLU A 33 -28.58 -2.72 5.76
C GLU A 33 -28.36 -4.14 5.21
N THR A 34 -27.43 -4.30 4.26
CA THR A 34 -27.14 -5.60 3.63
C THR A 34 -25.67 -5.72 3.29
N ALA A 35 -25.02 -6.80 3.74
CA ALA A 35 -23.71 -7.22 3.27
C ALA A 35 -23.87 -8.26 2.16
N ILE A 36 -23.35 -7.96 0.96
CA ILE A 36 -23.25 -8.91 -0.16
C ILE A 36 -21.80 -9.37 -0.24
N VAL A 37 -21.55 -10.66 -0.02
CA VAL A 37 -20.20 -11.20 0.13
C VAL A 37 -20.00 -12.38 -0.81
N GLU A 38 -18.96 -12.32 -1.64
CA GLU A 38 -18.50 -13.49 -2.39
C GLU A 38 -17.74 -14.44 -1.48
N ALA A 39 -18.01 -15.74 -1.61
CA ALA A 39 -17.43 -16.79 -0.79
C ALA A 39 -17.14 -18.05 -1.61
N VAL A 40 -16.17 -18.84 -1.17
CA VAL A 40 -15.92 -20.19 -1.70
C VAL A 40 -16.78 -21.26 -0.99
N ALA A 41 -17.24 -20.94 0.22
CA ALA A 41 -18.13 -21.79 1.01
C ALA A 41 -18.99 -20.98 1.98
N VAL A 42 -20.17 -21.50 2.31
CA VAL A 42 -21.09 -20.92 3.29
C VAL A 42 -21.75 -22.03 4.11
N GLY A 43 -21.91 -21.79 5.42
CA GLY A 43 -22.68 -22.59 6.36
C GLY A 43 -23.89 -21.85 6.88
N GLU A 44 -24.47 -22.32 7.99
CA GLU A 44 -25.64 -21.67 8.60
C GLU A 44 -25.29 -20.31 9.25
N ASP A 45 -24.08 -20.20 9.80
CA ASP A 45 -23.60 -19.08 10.63
C ASP A 45 -22.16 -18.66 10.29
N TRP A 46 -21.65 -19.07 9.12
CA TRP A 46 -20.31 -18.71 8.65
C TRP A 46 -20.18 -18.69 7.14
N LEU A 47 -19.18 -17.97 6.63
CA LEU A 47 -18.72 -18.04 5.23
C LEU A 47 -17.18 -18.07 5.17
N VAL A 48 -16.63 -18.55 4.05
CA VAL A 48 -15.20 -18.45 3.73
C VAL A 48 -15.04 -17.51 2.54
N PRO A 49 -14.34 -16.36 2.68
CA PRO A 49 -14.13 -15.41 1.59
C PRO A 49 -13.42 -16.03 0.37
N SER A 50 -13.45 -15.34 -0.76
CA SER A 50 -12.73 -15.74 -1.98
C SER A 50 -11.30 -15.18 -1.99
N THR A 51 -10.91 -14.43 -3.03
CA THR A 51 -9.54 -13.95 -3.28
C THR A 51 -9.15 -12.73 -2.43
N SER A 52 -10.05 -12.23 -1.58
CA SER A 52 -9.78 -11.15 -0.63
C SER A 52 -10.63 -11.28 0.63
N ILE A 53 -10.19 -10.65 1.72
CA ILE A 53 -11.01 -10.50 2.95
C ILE A 53 -11.46 -9.06 3.12
N GLY A 54 -10.55 -8.09 2.97
CA GLY A 54 -10.85 -6.67 3.15
C GLY A 54 -11.53 -6.38 4.50
N HIS A 55 -12.65 -5.66 4.45
CA HIS A 55 -13.47 -5.30 5.62
C HIS A 55 -14.64 -6.26 5.87
N THR A 56 -14.68 -7.40 5.18
CA THR A 56 -15.80 -8.35 5.23
C THR A 56 -16.23 -8.70 6.66
N PRO A 57 -15.33 -9.01 7.62
CA PRO A 57 -15.74 -9.34 8.98
C PRO A 57 -16.46 -8.21 9.71
N ALA A 58 -16.08 -6.96 9.47
CA ALA A 58 -16.73 -5.80 10.08
C ALA A 58 -18.10 -5.54 9.45
N LEU A 59 -18.17 -5.57 8.11
CA LEU A 59 -19.39 -5.36 7.34
C LEU A 59 -20.46 -6.43 7.65
N VAL A 60 -20.06 -7.70 7.65
CA VAL A 60 -20.96 -8.83 7.96
C VAL A 60 -21.47 -8.75 9.40
N ALA A 61 -20.61 -8.35 10.34
CA ALA A 61 -21.03 -8.25 11.73
C ALA A 61 -21.97 -7.07 11.99
N ASP A 62 -21.80 -5.95 11.29
CA ASP A 62 -22.69 -4.79 11.38
C ASP A 62 -24.02 -5.01 10.65
N ALA A 63 -23.99 -5.76 9.54
CA ALA A 63 -25.14 -5.90 8.65
C ALA A 63 -26.42 -6.42 9.33
N GLU A 64 -27.57 -5.86 8.96
CA GLU A 64 -28.89 -6.43 9.31
C GLU A 64 -29.13 -7.76 8.59
N GLN A 65 -28.69 -7.85 7.32
CA GLN A 65 -28.85 -9.03 6.48
C GLN A 65 -27.56 -9.35 5.70
N VAL A 66 -27.31 -10.64 5.50
CA VAL A 66 -26.17 -11.16 4.76
C VAL A 66 -26.67 -11.94 3.55
N VAL A 67 -26.17 -11.58 2.37
CA VAL A 67 -26.35 -12.34 1.13
C VAL A 67 -24.98 -12.88 0.74
N VAL A 68 -24.90 -14.20 0.59
CA VAL A 68 -23.63 -14.85 0.22
C VAL A 68 -23.69 -15.34 -1.23
N GLU A 69 -22.76 -14.87 -2.05
CA GLU A 69 -22.54 -15.36 -3.41
C GLU A 69 -21.48 -16.47 -3.37
N VAL A 70 -21.89 -17.73 -3.50
CA VAL A 70 -20.97 -18.88 -3.53
C VAL A 70 -20.47 -19.07 -4.96
N ASN A 71 -19.22 -18.66 -5.20
CA ASN A 71 -18.64 -18.65 -6.54
C ASN A 71 -17.86 -19.93 -6.84
N ARG A 72 -18.39 -20.76 -7.73
CA ARG A 72 -17.80 -22.05 -8.15
C ARG A 72 -16.57 -21.91 -9.04
N ALA A 73 -16.29 -20.71 -9.56
CA ALA A 73 -15.07 -20.43 -10.31
C ALA A 73 -13.84 -20.25 -9.39
N GLN A 74 -14.06 -20.03 -8.09
CA GLN A 74 -13.00 -19.85 -7.10
C GLN A 74 -12.77 -21.18 -6.34
N PRO A 75 -11.51 -21.63 -6.18
CA PRO A 75 -11.22 -22.91 -5.53
C PRO A 75 -11.51 -22.88 -4.03
N LEU A 76 -12.05 -23.99 -3.51
CA LEU A 76 -12.37 -24.14 -2.08
C LEU A 76 -11.11 -24.11 -1.19
N GLU A 77 -9.98 -24.45 -1.79
CA GLU A 77 -8.64 -24.46 -1.20
C GLU A 77 -8.20 -23.07 -0.77
N LEU A 78 -8.79 -21.97 -1.27
CA LEU A 78 -8.53 -20.61 -0.78
C LEU A 78 -8.70 -20.49 0.75
N GLN A 79 -9.55 -21.31 1.36
CA GLN A 79 -9.69 -21.37 2.82
C GLN A 79 -8.37 -21.65 3.56
N ARG A 80 -7.38 -22.24 2.89
CA ARG A 80 -6.08 -22.57 3.47
C ARG A 80 -5.23 -21.33 3.72
N VAL A 81 -5.44 -20.25 2.96
CA VAL A 81 -4.62 -19.03 3.07
C VAL A 81 -5.25 -17.97 3.98
N HIS A 82 -6.55 -18.04 4.28
CA HIS A 82 -7.20 -17.03 5.13
C HIS A 82 -6.85 -17.13 6.62
N ASP A 83 -6.72 -15.97 7.27
CA ASP A 83 -6.61 -15.83 8.72
C ASP A 83 -7.48 -14.64 9.20
N VAL A 84 -8.77 -14.92 9.41
CA VAL A 84 -9.78 -13.97 9.87
C VAL A 84 -9.65 -13.75 11.37
N TYR A 85 -9.35 -12.51 11.75
CA TYR A 85 -9.31 -12.03 13.13
C TYR A 85 -9.95 -10.64 13.21
N ARG A 86 -10.86 -10.43 14.15
CA ARG A 86 -11.46 -9.12 14.41
C ARG A 86 -10.95 -8.54 15.72
N PRO A 87 -10.30 -7.35 15.72
CA PRO A 87 -9.89 -6.68 16.95
C PRO A 87 -11.05 -6.43 17.91
N GLY A 88 -10.79 -6.55 19.21
CA GLY A 88 -11.76 -6.22 20.26
C GLY A 88 -12.12 -4.72 20.30
N LYS A 89 -12.96 -4.32 21.26
CA LYS A 89 -13.44 -2.94 21.39
C LYS A 89 -12.59 -2.10 22.36
N PRO A 90 -12.29 -0.81 22.07
CA PRO A 90 -11.75 0.10 23.07
C PRO A 90 -12.78 0.36 24.18
N PRO A 91 -12.34 0.73 25.41
CA PRO A 91 -10.96 0.98 25.81
C PRO A 91 -10.18 -0.28 26.24
N THR A 92 -10.78 -1.47 26.18
CA THR A 92 -10.18 -2.74 26.63
C THR A 92 -9.77 -3.64 25.46
N ARG A 93 -9.37 -3.03 24.32
CA ARG A 93 -8.90 -3.77 23.14
C ARG A 93 -7.58 -4.47 23.50
N GLU A 94 -7.58 -5.79 23.46
CA GLU A 94 -6.37 -6.58 23.66
C GLU A 94 -5.39 -6.39 22.49
N PRO A 95 -4.07 -6.50 22.73
CA PRO A 95 -3.09 -6.51 21.65
C PRO A 95 -3.38 -7.63 20.66
N ILE A 96 -3.24 -7.35 19.36
CA ILE A 96 -3.32 -8.38 18.31
C ILE A 96 -2.21 -9.40 18.56
N PRO A 97 -2.51 -10.70 18.76
CA PRO A 97 -1.54 -11.69 19.24
C PRO A 97 -0.60 -12.26 18.14
N LEU A 98 -0.29 -11.46 17.12
CA LEU A 98 0.55 -11.86 16.00
C LEU A 98 2.02 -11.50 16.25
N ARG A 99 2.94 -12.47 16.16
CA ARG A 99 4.36 -12.28 16.50
C ARG A 99 5.30 -12.20 15.30
N GLU A 100 4.86 -12.70 14.15
CA GLU A 100 5.64 -12.74 12.92
C GLU A 100 4.68 -12.64 11.71
N PRO A 101 5.15 -12.20 10.53
CA PRO A 101 4.31 -11.97 9.35
C PRO A 101 3.50 -13.19 8.86
N SER A 102 4.04 -14.40 8.96
CA SER A 102 3.37 -15.65 8.56
C SER A 102 2.46 -16.25 9.63
N GLY A 103 2.52 -15.77 10.87
CA GLY A 103 1.78 -16.37 11.97
C GLY A 103 0.26 -16.40 11.73
N ARG A 104 -0.43 -17.42 12.21
CA ARG A 104 -1.91 -17.49 12.16
C ARG A 104 -2.48 -17.34 13.56
N MET A 105 -3.60 -16.64 13.70
CA MET A 105 -4.21 -16.34 15.01
C MET A 105 -5.73 -16.49 15.04
N GLY A 106 -6.37 -16.65 13.89
CA GLY A 106 -7.80 -16.72 13.71
C GLY A 106 -8.24 -18.00 13.04
N SER A 107 -9.24 -17.86 12.16
CA SER A 107 -9.83 -18.97 11.39
C SER A 107 -9.99 -18.56 9.93
N PRO A 108 -10.25 -19.49 9.00
CA PRO A 108 -10.52 -19.11 7.62
C PRO A 108 -11.95 -18.57 7.40
N ARG A 109 -12.77 -18.54 8.46
CA ARG A 109 -14.20 -18.24 8.38
C ARG A 109 -14.51 -16.85 8.94
N VAL A 110 -15.46 -16.18 8.28
CA VAL A 110 -16.20 -15.06 8.84
C VAL A 110 -17.49 -15.59 9.44
N GLU A 111 -17.67 -15.40 10.75
CA GLU A 111 -18.86 -15.84 11.49
C GLU A 111 -19.91 -14.72 11.57
N PHE A 112 -21.19 -15.11 11.61
CA PHE A 112 -22.33 -14.21 11.77
C PHE A 112 -23.53 -14.93 12.43
N ASP A 113 -24.48 -14.17 12.98
CA ASP A 113 -25.71 -14.77 13.52
C ASP A 113 -26.56 -15.39 12.40
N ALA A 114 -26.98 -16.65 12.56
CA ALA A 114 -27.64 -17.42 11.50
C ALA A 114 -28.94 -16.77 10.96
N ASP A 115 -29.64 -15.97 11.77
CA ASP A 115 -30.83 -15.24 11.37
C ASP A 115 -30.55 -14.07 10.41
N LYS A 116 -29.29 -13.64 10.28
CA LYS A 116 -28.87 -12.65 9.30
C LYS A 116 -28.79 -13.21 7.88
N LEU A 117 -28.62 -14.53 7.70
CA LEU A 117 -28.47 -15.12 6.36
C LEU A 117 -29.77 -15.04 5.58
N ALA A 118 -29.87 -14.06 4.70
CA ALA A 118 -31.08 -13.77 3.92
C ALA A 118 -31.14 -14.61 2.64
N ALA A 119 -30.01 -14.83 1.97
CA ALA A 119 -29.94 -15.61 0.75
C ALA A 119 -28.53 -16.18 0.49
N VAL A 120 -28.51 -17.33 -0.20
CA VAL A 120 -27.31 -17.89 -0.82
C VAL A 120 -27.55 -17.94 -2.34
N VAL A 121 -26.65 -17.33 -3.10
CA VAL A 121 -26.70 -17.26 -4.56
C VAL A 121 -25.50 -18.01 -5.12
N GLU A 122 -25.73 -19.01 -5.97
CA GLU A 122 -24.62 -19.67 -6.65
C GLU A 122 -24.19 -18.87 -7.89
N THR A 123 -22.89 -18.66 -8.04
CA THR A 123 -22.27 -17.99 -9.18
C THR A 123 -21.12 -18.85 -9.72
N GLU A 124 -20.69 -18.57 -10.95
CA GLU A 124 -19.53 -19.23 -11.57
C GLU A 124 -18.88 -18.23 -12.52
N ARG A 125 -18.10 -17.30 -11.95
CA ARG A 125 -17.47 -16.20 -12.69
C ARG A 125 -16.07 -15.97 -12.16
N PRO A 126 -15.00 -16.18 -12.95
CA PRO A 126 -13.66 -15.88 -12.48
C PRO A 126 -13.48 -14.37 -12.25
N ASP A 127 -12.56 -14.03 -11.36
CA ASP A 127 -12.12 -12.65 -11.19
C ASP A 127 -11.54 -12.12 -12.49
N THR A 128 -11.67 -10.81 -12.72
CA THR A 128 -10.99 -10.17 -13.85
C THR A 128 -9.48 -10.14 -13.56
N PRO A 129 -8.64 -10.80 -14.38
CA PRO A 129 -7.21 -10.82 -14.12
C PRO A 129 -6.60 -9.42 -14.18
N TYR A 130 -5.60 -9.18 -13.34
CA TYR A 130 -4.89 -7.92 -13.35
C TYR A 130 -3.99 -7.80 -14.57
N GLN A 131 -4.01 -6.63 -15.21
CA GLN A 131 -3.13 -6.32 -16.32
C GLN A 131 -1.96 -5.47 -15.84
N PHE A 132 -0.76 -6.05 -15.85
CA PHE A 132 0.47 -5.35 -15.51
C PHE A 132 1.19 -4.91 -16.79
N ARG A 133 1.56 -3.63 -16.86
CA ARG A 133 2.51 -3.19 -17.89
C ARG A 133 3.91 -3.66 -17.52
N ALA A 134 4.72 -3.96 -18.53
CA ALA A 134 6.14 -4.22 -18.31
C ALA A 134 6.81 -2.99 -17.65
N PRO A 135 7.79 -3.21 -16.74
CA PRO A 135 8.62 -2.14 -16.21
C PRO A 135 9.33 -1.36 -17.33
N THR A 136 9.27 -0.03 -17.28
CA THR A 136 10.05 0.86 -18.16
C THR A 136 11.50 0.95 -17.69
N ASP A 137 12.38 1.53 -18.49
CA ASP A 137 13.76 1.81 -18.07
C ASP A 137 13.82 2.74 -16.85
N THR A 138 12.88 3.68 -16.75
CA THR A 138 12.68 4.52 -15.57
C THR A 138 12.32 3.69 -14.35
N ASP A 139 11.33 2.78 -14.45
CA ASP A 139 10.92 1.92 -13.33
C ASP A 139 12.11 1.05 -12.86
N ARG A 140 12.88 0.50 -13.80
CA ARG A 140 14.09 -0.30 -13.51
C ARG A 140 15.18 0.51 -12.83
N THR A 141 15.39 1.75 -13.26
CA THR A 141 16.41 2.63 -12.64
C THR A 141 16.01 3.01 -11.21
N ILE A 142 14.73 3.30 -10.98
CA ILE A 142 14.19 3.50 -9.62
C ILE A 142 14.42 2.25 -8.76
N ALA A 143 14.15 1.07 -9.30
CA ALA A 143 14.36 -0.19 -8.57
C ALA A 143 15.84 -0.44 -8.22
N VAL A 144 16.77 -0.13 -9.14
CA VAL A 144 18.22 -0.19 -8.87
C VAL A 144 18.61 0.80 -7.77
N ASN A 145 18.07 2.01 -7.79
CA ASN A 145 18.33 3.01 -6.75
C ASN A 145 17.78 2.55 -5.38
N LEU A 146 16.59 1.93 -5.35
CA LEU A 146 16.05 1.30 -4.14
C LEU A 146 16.95 0.18 -3.62
N ALA A 147 17.35 -0.76 -4.48
CA ALA A 147 18.20 -1.88 -4.08
C ALA A 147 19.52 -1.42 -3.46
N ARG A 148 20.17 -0.40 -4.05
CA ARG A 148 21.38 0.22 -3.48
C ARG A 148 21.13 0.87 -2.13
N PHE A 149 20.01 1.57 -1.98
CA PHE A 149 19.61 2.13 -0.69
C PHE A 149 19.44 1.02 0.35
N LEU A 150 18.66 -0.02 0.02
CA LEU A 150 18.39 -1.15 0.93
C LEU A 150 19.67 -1.88 1.32
N GLU A 151 20.58 -2.16 0.37
CA GLU A 151 21.88 -2.77 0.66
C GLU A 151 22.64 -1.97 1.73
N SER A 152 22.69 -0.63 1.59
CA SER A 152 23.33 0.22 2.59
C SER A 152 22.57 0.30 3.91
N GLU A 153 21.23 0.23 3.86
CA GLU A 153 20.35 0.36 5.01
C GLU A 153 20.39 -0.87 5.91
N ILE A 154 20.38 -2.06 5.29
CA ILE A 154 20.39 -3.37 5.96
C ILE A 154 21.65 -3.57 6.81
N ASP A 155 22.78 -3.00 6.41
CA ASP A 155 24.03 -3.09 7.15
C ASP A 155 24.15 -2.07 8.29
N ARG A 156 23.45 -0.93 8.19
CA ARG A 156 23.56 0.16 9.18
C ARG A 156 22.42 0.21 10.19
N ASN A 157 21.25 -0.34 9.86
CA ASN A 157 20.05 -0.21 10.67
C ASN A 157 19.80 -1.49 11.51
N PRO A 158 19.90 -1.42 12.85
CA PRO A 158 19.69 -2.58 13.73
C PRO A 158 18.31 -3.21 13.64
N VAL A 159 17.29 -2.50 13.14
CA VAL A 159 15.95 -3.06 12.89
C VAL A 159 16.05 -4.24 11.92
N PHE A 160 16.97 -4.19 10.97
CA PHE A 160 17.13 -5.20 9.94
C PHE A 160 18.20 -6.25 10.26
N GLU A 161 18.62 -6.39 11.53
CA GLU A 161 19.67 -7.34 11.91
C GLU A 161 19.28 -8.80 11.58
N SER A 162 18.04 -9.20 11.87
CA SER A 162 17.55 -10.57 11.68
C SER A 162 16.55 -10.74 10.55
N ALA A 163 15.83 -9.68 10.15
CA ALA A 163 14.75 -9.76 9.18
C ALA A 163 14.60 -8.48 8.37
N LEU A 164 14.07 -8.61 7.15
CA LEU A 164 13.67 -7.50 6.28
C LEU A 164 12.20 -7.70 5.91
N ASN A 165 11.32 -6.89 6.50
CA ASN A 165 9.89 -6.92 6.22
C ASN A 165 9.54 -5.78 5.26
N LEU A 166 9.00 -6.12 4.09
CA LEU A 166 8.75 -5.17 3.01
C LEU A 166 7.26 -4.98 2.79
N GLN A 167 6.88 -3.73 2.54
CA GLN A 167 5.61 -3.38 1.94
C GLN A 167 5.89 -2.58 0.67
N PHE A 168 5.16 -2.92 -0.39
CA PHE A 168 5.10 -2.08 -1.58
C PHE A 168 3.73 -2.17 -2.24
N GLY A 169 3.38 -1.10 -2.93
CA GLY A 169 2.13 -0.98 -3.67
C GLY A 169 2.10 -1.79 -4.96
N VAL A 170 0.94 -1.82 -5.60
CA VAL A 170 0.70 -2.57 -6.83
C VAL A 170 1.19 -1.86 -8.09
N GLY A 171 1.64 -2.64 -9.08
CA GLY A 171 1.87 -2.17 -10.45
C GLY A 171 3.29 -2.39 -10.97
N SER A 172 3.61 -1.81 -12.12
CA SER A 172 4.88 -2.10 -12.82
C SER A 172 6.12 -1.67 -12.04
N LEU A 173 6.02 -0.61 -11.23
CA LEU A 173 7.10 -0.23 -10.33
C LEU A 173 7.28 -1.31 -9.26
N GLY A 174 6.21 -1.76 -8.60
CA GLY A 174 6.26 -2.88 -7.65
C GLY A 174 6.93 -4.12 -8.24
N ASN A 175 6.57 -4.50 -9.47
CA ASN A 175 7.23 -5.61 -10.19
C ASN A 175 8.73 -5.39 -10.40
N ALA A 176 9.14 -4.17 -10.78
CA ALA A 176 10.56 -3.83 -10.90
C ALA A 176 11.29 -3.90 -9.55
N LEU A 177 10.63 -3.43 -8.48
CA LEU A 177 11.18 -3.46 -7.12
C LEU A 177 11.41 -4.89 -6.65
N MET A 178 10.45 -5.79 -6.88
CA MET A 178 10.58 -7.21 -6.55
C MET A 178 11.81 -7.84 -7.20
N SER A 179 11.99 -7.65 -8.51
CA SER A 179 13.19 -8.14 -9.21
C SER A 179 14.48 -7.57 -8.63
N ALA A 180 14.50 -6.28 -8.25
CA ALA A 180 15.68 -5.65 -7.69
C ALA A 180 15.97 -6.13 -6.24
N ILE A 181 14.93 -6.38 -5.43
CA ILE A 181 15.06 -6.88 -4.07
C ILE A 181 15.65 -8.29 -4.07
N SER A 182 15.28 -9.16 -5.01
CA SER A 182 15.85 -10.51 -5.14
C SER A 182 17.37 -10.50 -5.40
N GLU A 183 17.92 -9.38 -5.87
CA GLU A 183 19.36 -9.21 -6.09
C GLU A 183 20.09 -8.57 -4.88
N VAL A 184 19.37 -8.08 -3.87
CA VAL A 184 19.97 -7.46 -2.68
C VAL A 184 20.58 -8.55 -1.79
N PRO A 185 21.86 -8.44 -1.39
CA PRO A 185 22.51 -9.43 -0.52
C PRO A 185 21.99 -9.31 0.92
N VAL A 186 20.91 -10.03 1.23
CA VAL A 186 20.29 -10.03 2.57
C VAL A 186 21.00 -10.91 3.59
N GLY A 187 21.92 -11.79 3.17
CA GLY A 187 22.64 -12.71 4.05
C GLY A 187 21.70 -13.75 4.68
N ASP A 188 21.86 -14.02 5.98
CA ASP A 188 21.05 -14.99 6.73
C ASP A 188 19.70 -14.42 7.22
N ARG A 189 19.31 -13.23 6.76
CA ARG A 189 18.10 -12.53 7.21
C ARG A 189 16.85 -13.16 6.61
N THR A 190 15.79 -13.24 7.40
CA THR A 190 14.46 -13.62 6.89
C THR A 190 13.87 -12.45 6.12
N VAL A 191 13.49 -12.66 4.86
CA VAL A 191 12.75 -11.64 4.08
C VAL A 191 11.28 -12.02 4.08
N SER A 192 10.39 -11.06 4.34
CA SER A 192 8.95 -11.29 4.28
C SER A 192 8.22 -10.09 3.72
N TYR A 193 7.07 -10.33 3.11
CA TYR A 193 6.15 -9.29 2.68
C TYR A 193 5.04 -9.13 3.72
N TRP A 194 4.83 -7.89 4.18
CA TRP A 194 3.70 -7.51 5.03
C TRP A 194 3.06 -6.26 4.42
N GLY A 195 2.02 -6.44 3.62
CA GLY A 195 1.42 -5.36 2.85
C GLY A 195 -0.08 -5.51 2.65
N GLU A 196 -0.60 -4.90 1.58
CA GLU A 196 -2.03 -4.88 1.29
C GLU A 196 -2.43 -5.92 0.23
N VAL A 197 -1.55 -6.17 -0.75
CA VAL A 197 -1.90 -6.96 -1.94
C VAL A 197 -0.76 -7.87 -2.36
N ILE A 198 -1.07 -9.14 -2.66
CA ILE A 198 -0.11 -10.09 -3.24
C ILE A 198 -0.27 -10.11 -4.75
N GLN A 199 0.85 -9.99 -5.48
CA GLN A 199 0.90 -9.98 -6.95
C GLN A 199 1.84 -11.06 -7.46
N ASP A 200 1.87 -11.28 -8.77
CA ASP A 200 2.65 -12.33 -9.43
C ASP A 200 4.11 -12.38 -8.98
N GLY A 201 4.79 -11.23 -8.87
CA GLY A 201 6.20 -11.22 -8.47
C GLY A 201 6.44 -11.68 -7.03
N LEU A 202 5.44 -11.59 -6.14
CA LEU A 202 5.56 -12.14 -4.79
C LEU A 202 5.45 -13.67 -4.81
N LEU A 203 4.67 -14.24 -5.73
CA LEU A 203 4.69 -15.69 -5.98
C LEU A 203 6.04 -16.12 -6.54
N ASP A 204 6.61 -15.36 -7.48
CA ASP A 204 7.95 -15.66 -8.01
C ASP A 204 9.01 -15.69 -6.89
N MET A 205 8.98 -14.70 -5.97
CA MET A 205 9.91 -14.64 -4.85
C MET A 205 9.68 -15.75 -3.81
N LEU A 206 8.45 -16.24 -3.64
CA LEU A 206 8.16 -17.41 -2.80
C LEU A 206 8.70 -18.69 -3.47
N ASP A 207 8.44 -18.87 -4.78
CA ASP A 207 8.90 -20.02 -5.56
C ASP A 207 10.45 -20.11 -5.59
N GLU A 208 11.14 -18.97 -5.52
CA GLU A 208 12.60 -18.85 -5.51
C GLU A 208 13.22 -18.92 -4.10
N ASP A 209 12.42 -19.17 -3.05
CA ASP A 209 12.84 -19.15 -1.64
C ASP A 209 13.48 -17.80 -1.19
N VAL A 210 13.23 -16.72 -1.93
CA VAL A 210 13.70 -15.36 -1.58
C VAL A 210 12.84 -14.79 -0.46
N LEU A 211 11.53 -15.02 -0.51
CA LEU A 211 10.59 -14.69 0.56
C LEU A 211 10.30 -15.92 1.42
N ALA A 212 10.39 -15.74 2.73
CA ALA A 212 9.92 -16.73 3.70
C ALA A 212 8.40 -16.65 3.92
N ALA A 213 7.77 -15.50 3.64
CA ALA A 213 6.34 -15.31 3.83
C ALA A 213 5.79 -14.10 3.07
N ALA A 214 4.51 -14.16 2.71
CA ALA A 214 3.74 -13.02 2.21
C ALA A 214 2.37 -12.91 2.91
N SER A 215 2.13 -11.77 3.55
CA SER A 215 0.89 -11.47 4.26
C SER A 215 0.22 -10.21 3.71
N ALA A 216 -1.08 -10.30 3.41
CA ALA A 216 -1.85 -9.23 2.77
C ALA A 216 -3.34 -9.32 3.09
N THR A 217 -4.17 -8.47 2.47
CA THR A 217 -5.63 -8.56 2.55
C THR A 217 -6.31 -9.03 1.26
N SER A 218 -5.61 -8.96 0.13
CA SER A 218 -6.12 -9.36 -1.18
C SER A 218 -5.07 -10.00 -2.06
N LEU A 219 -5.52 -10.84 -2.98
CA LEU A 219 -4.74 -11.36 -4.10
C LEU A 219 -5.05 -10.53 -5.35
N ALA A 220 -4.02 -10.15 -6.11
CA ALA A 220 -4.14 -9.39 -7.35
C ALA A 220 -3.20 -9.97 -8.41
N PHE A 221 -3.61 -11.11 -8.96
CA PHE A 221 -2.83 -11.85 -9.93
C PHE A 221 -3.24 -11.56 -11.38
N SER A 222 -2.28 -11.69 -12.28
CA SER A 222 -2.55 -11.84 -13.71
C SER A 222 -3.23 -13.18 -14.02
N GLU A 223 -3.54 -13.44 -15.28
CA GLU A 223 -4.15 -14.72 -15.69
C GLU A 223 -3.20 -15.89 -15.35
N ASP A 224 -1.93 -15.80 -15.74
CA ASP A 224 -0.90 -16.79 -15.42
C ASP A 224 -0.69 -16.94 -13.91
N GLY A 225 -0.73 -15.82 -13.18
CA GLY A 225 -0.60 -15.81 -11.72
C GLY A 225 -1.76 -16.51 -11.01
N GLN A 226 -2.99 -16.30 -11.49
CA GLN A 226 -4.18 -17.01 -10.98
C GLN A 226 -4.10 -18.50 -11.28
N GLU A 227 -3.77 -18.88 -12.52
CA GLU A 227 -3.64 -20.28 -12.91
C GLU A 227 -2.58 -21.01 -12.06
N ARG A 228 -1.40 -20.40 -11.89
CA ARG A 228 -0.33 -20.95 -11.04
C ARG A 228 -0.77 -21.09 -9.59
N PHE A 229 -1.28 -20.00 -8.99
CA PHE A 229 -1.65 -20.02 -7.58
C PHE A 229 -2.79 -20.99 -7.30
N PHE A 230 -3.83 -21.02 -8.14
CA PHE A 230 -4.99 -21.89 -7.95
C PHE A 230 -4.68 -23.37 -8.17
N ALA A 231 -3.69 -23.71 -8.99
CA ALA A 231 -3.25 -25.10 -9.17
C ALA A 231 -2.61 -25.67 -7.90
N ASP A 232 -1.89 -24.84 -7.15
CA ASP A 232 -0.98 -25.28 -6.08
C ASP A 232 -1.18 -24.52 -4.75
N ILE A 233 -2.41 -24.09 -4.42
CA ILE A 233 -2.72 -23.31 -3.21
C ILE A 233 -2.18 -23.96 -1.92
N ASP A 234 -2.26 -25.29 -1.84
CA ASP A 234 -1.80 -26.03 -0.66
C ASP A 234 -0.29 -25.85 -0.42
N ASP A 235 0.51 -25.69 -1.47
CA ASP A 235 1.96 -25.49 -1.37
C ASP A 235 2.26 -24.04 -0.92
N TYR A 236 1.48 -23.07 -1.37
CA TYR A 236 1.60 -21.68 -0.91
C TYR A 236 1.04 -21.43 0.50
N ALA A 237 0.15 -22.29 1.01
CA ALA A 237 -0.62 -22.03 2.22
C ALA A 237 0.21 -21.94 3.51
N ASP A 238 1.42 -22.48 3.51
CA ASP A 238 2.31 -22.39 4.68
C ASP A 238 2.99 -21.01 4.78
N ASP A 239 3.22 -20.35 3.64
CA ASP A 239 3.99 -19.09 3.57
C ASP A 239 3.13 -17.87 3.14
N LEU A 240 1.91 -18.10 2.62
CA LEU A 240 0.99 -17.06 2.17
C LEU A 240 -0.23 -16.94 3.10
N VAL A 241 -0.50 -15.71 3.56
CA VAL A 241 -1.63 -15.41 4.46
C VAL A 241 -2.45 -14.22 3.97
N VAL A 242 -3.78 -14.41 3.89
CA VAL A 242 -4.76 -13.35 3.58
C VAL A 242 -5.53 -13.00 4.85
N ARG A 243 -5.58 -11.72 5.21
CA ARG A 243 -6.10 -11.22 6.49
C ARG A 243 -7.13 -10.10 6.29
N PRO A 244 -7.97 -9.81 7.31
CA PRO A 244 -8.76 -8.58 7.32
C PRO A 244 -7.88 -7.33 7.18
N ALA A 245 -8.39 -6.33 6.50
CA ALA A 245 -7.64 -5.12 6.16
C ALA A 245 -7.26 -4.28 7.41
N ASP A 246 -8.05 -4.33 8.47
CA ASP A 246 -7.75 -3.74 9.78
C ASP A 246 -6.69 -4.52 10.59
N VAL A 247 -6.25 -5.68 10.06
CA VAL A 247 -5.09 -6.44 10.55
C VAL A 247 -3.88 -6.21 9.65
N SER A 248 -3.98 -6.44 8.33
CA SER A 248 -2.84 -6.28 7.40
C SER A 248 -2.26 -4.87 7.43
N ASN A 249 -3.12 -3.86 7.53
CA ASN A 249 -2.72 -2.45 7.55
C ASN A 249 -2.62 -1.91 8.97
N ASN A 250 -2.67 -2.75 10.01
CA ASN A 250 -2.71 -2.26 11.38
C ASN A 250 -1.38 -1.57 11.78
N PRO A 251 -1.39 -0.28 12.16
CA PRO A 251 -0.16 0.45 12.49
C PRO A 251 0.68 -0.21 13.60
N THR A 252 0.05 -0.88 14.56
CA THR A 252 0.78 -1.58 15.63
C THR A 252 1.54 -2.80 15.12
N LEU A 253 1.06 -3.45 14.06
CA LEU A 253 1.76 -4.57 13.43
C LEU A 253 2.83 -4.11 12.46
N VAL A 254 2.55 -3.05 11.70
CA VAL A 254 3.54 -2.40 10.82
C VAL A 254 4.78 -1.97 11.62
N ASP A 255 4.58 -1.30 12.77
CA ASP A 255 5.65 -0.92 13.69
C ASP A 255 6.32 -2.15 14.33
N ARG A 256 5.54 -3.10 14.84
CA ARG A 256 6.07 -4.31 15.48
C ARG A 256 6.98 -5.13 14.58
N PHE A 257 6.66 -5.23 13.29
CA PHE A 257 7.47 -5.97 12.33
C PHE A 257 8.59 -5.12 11.72
N GLY A 258 8.69 -3.84 12.07
CA GLY A 258 9.72 -2.96 11.54
C GLY A 258 9.67 -2.87 10.02
N VAL A 259 8.48 -2.72 9.45
CA VAL A 259 8.26 -2.75 7.99
C VAL A 259 9.02 -1.60 7.33
N VAL A 260 9.60 -1.87 6.15
CA VAL A 260 10.04 -0.86 5.19
C VAL A 260 8.90 -0.65 4.19
N ALA A 261 8.32 0.54 4.19
CA ALA A 261 7.18 0.87 3.34
C ALA A 261 7.64 1.61 2.08
N VAL A 262 7.32 1.08 0.91
CA VAL A 262 7.64 1.69 -0.39
C VAL A 262 6.35 2.03 -1.13
N ASN A 263 6.02 3.31 -1.17
CA ASN A 263 4.80 3.80 -1.79
C ASN A 263 5.11 4.65 -3.02
N SER A 264 4.23 4.54 -4.03
CA SER A 264 4.27 5.46 -5.17
C SER A 264 3.46 6.71 -4.87
N ALA A 265 3.82 7.81 -5.52
CA ALA A 265 3.13 9.09 -5.43
C ALA A 265 2.72 9.57 -6.82
N LEU A 266 1.96 10.66 -6.90
CA LEU A 266 1.79 11.50 -8.09
C LEU A 266 2.90 12.54 -8.17
N GLU A 267 3.22 13.19 -7.05
CA GLU A 267 4.25 14.21 -6.96
C GLU A 267 4.71 14.36 -5.50
N VAL A 268 5.91 14.87 -5.35
CA VAL A 268 6.53 15.21 -4.06
C VAL A 268 7.00 16.64 -4.17
N ASP A 269 6.88 17.43 -3.10
CA ASP A 269 7.49 18.75 -3.11
C ASP A 269 8.91 18.75 -2.57
N VAL A 270 9.60 19.87 -2.73
CA VAL A 270 10.95 20.07 -2.23
C VAL A 270 11.06 19.85 -0.72
N TYR A 271 9.99 20.02 0.05
CA TYR A 271 10.00 19.77 1.50
C TYR A 271 9.56 18.34 1.86
N GLY A 272 9.33 17.48 0.88
CA GLY A 272 9.01 16.07 1.09
C GLY A 272 7.56 15.81 1.49
N HIS A 273 6.64 16.77 1.30
CA HIS A 273 5.22 16.46 1.30
C HIS A 273 4.84 15.73 0.02
N VAL A 274 3.86 14.83 0.11
CA VAL A 274 3.54 13.91 -0.98
C VAL A 274 2.06 13.98 -1.30
N ASN A 275 1.78 14.02 -2.59
CA ASN A 275 0.45 13.83 -3.16
C ASN A 275 0.41 12.46 -3.84
N SER A 276 -0.45 11.56 -3.40
CA SER A 276 -0.68 10.24 -4.01
C SER A 276 -2.05 10.16 -4.71
N THR A 277 -2.92 11.17 -4.55
CA THR A 277 -4.34 11.04 -4.87
C THR A 277 -4.88 12.06 -5.89
N HIS A 278 -4.51 13.34 -5.81
CA HIS A 278 -5.21 14.42 -6.52
C HIS A 278 -4.38 15.04 -7.65
N LEU A 279 -4.72 14.75 -8.90
CA LEU A 279 -4.17 15.52 -10.02
C LEU A 279 -4.62 16.99 -9.91
N ASN A 280 -3.64 17.90 -9.99
CA ASN A 280 -3.83 19.34 -9.90
C ASN A 280 -4.66 19.75 -8.67
N GLY A 281 -4.47 19.04 -7.54
CA GLY A 281 -5.10 19.32 -6.25
C GLY A 281 -6.61 19.10 -6.16
N SER A 282 -7.26 18.57 -7.20
CA SER A 282 -8.73 18.51 -7.26
C SER A 282 -9.30 17.25 -7.87
N ARG A 283 -8.55 16.55 -8.73
CA ARG A 283 -9.06 15.38 -9.45
C ARG A 283 -8.51 14.10 -8.85
N VAL A 284 -9.36 13.33 -8.16
CA VAL A 284 -8.95 12.06 -7.58
C VAL A 284 -8.59 11.04 -8.66
N ILE A 285 -7.50 10.33 -8.44
CA ILE A 285 -7.07 9.17 -9.23
C ILE A 285 -7.66 7.89 -8.64
N ASN A 286 -7.24 7.51 -7.44
CA ASN A 286 -7.75 6.33 -6.77
C ASN A 286 -8.27 6.70 -5.38
N GLY A 287 -7.35 6.96 -4.46
CA GLY A 287 -7.58 7.29 -3.06
C GLY A 287 -6.30 6.97 -2.26
N ILE A 288 -6.21 7.45 -1.02
CA ILE A 288 -5.02 7.30 -0.18
C ILE A 288 -4.69 5.82 0.12
N GLY A 289 -5.71 4.97 0.21
CA GLY A 289 -5.54 3.54 0.50
C GLY A 289 -4.76 3.31 1.80
N GLY A 290 -3.94 2.25 1.81
CA GLY A 290 -3.07 1.92 2.94
C GLY A 290 -1.81 2.78 3.05
N SER A 291 -1.49 3.68 2.12
CA SER A 291 -0.19 4.36 2.13
C SER A 291 0.05 5.13 3.43
N GLY A 292 -0.99 5.74 4.00
CA GLY A 292 -0.89 6.42 5.30
C GLY A 292 -0.77 5.47 6.49
N ASP A 293 -1.39 4.29 6.42
CA ASP A 293 -1.26 3.25 7.45
C ASP A 293 0.19 2.78 7.57
N PHE A 294 0.84 2.58 6.42
CA PHE A 294 2.23 2.14 6.35
C PHE A 294 3.22 3.27 6.59
N ASN A 295 3.08 4.42 5.91
CA ASN A 295 4.03 5.54 6.06
C ASN A 295 4.10 6.07 7.50
N ARG A 296 2.99 6.07 8.24
CA ARG A 296 3.02 6.58 9.62
C ARG A 296 3.69 5.63 10.62
N ALA A 297 3.75 4.33 10.31
CA ALA A 297 4.13 3.28 11.28
C ALA A 297 5.35 2.44 10.89
N ALA A 298 5.81 2.54 9.64
CA ALA A 298 6.98 1.83 9.17
C ALA A 298 8.28 2.34 9.84
N SER A 299 9.29 1.46 9.88
CA SER A 299 10.63 1.82 10.38
C SER A 299 11.45 2.64 9.39
N VAL A 300 11.17 2.47 8.09
CA VAL A 300 11.72 3.31 7.02
C VAL A 300 10.63 3.52 5.98
N THR A 301 10.38 4.77 5.62
CA THR A 301 9.37 5.14 4.63
C THR A 301 9.99 5.68 3.35
N ILE A 302 9.60 5.11 2.23
CA ILE A 302 10.18 5.40 0.92
C ILE A 302 9.07 5.79 -0.03
N VAL A 303 9.25 6.95 -0.65
CA VAL A 303 8.41 7.39 -1.76
C VAL A 303 9.18 7.24 -3.05
N ALA A 304 8.69 6.38 -3.94
CA ALA A 304 9.31 6.07 -5.20
C ALA A 304 8.45 6.56 -6.37
N LEU A 305 9.01 7.43 -7.20
CA LEU A 305 8.30 8.02 -8.35
C LEU A 305 9.28 8.40 -9.47
N PRO A 306 8.88 8.30 -10.76
CA PRO A 306 9.56 9.02 -11.82
C PRO A 306 9.72 10.51 -11.49
N SER A 307 10.84 11.13 -11.85
CA SER A 307 11.06 12.56 -11.61
C SER A 307 10.22 13.46 -12.53
N THR A 308 9.69 12.91 -13.63
CA THR A 308 8.84 13.59 -14.61
C THR A 308 7.64 12.76 -15.06
N ALA A 309 6.67 13.42 -15.69
CA ALA A 309 5.56 12.84 -16.44
C ALA A 309 5.46 13.49 -17.83
N LYS A 310 4.60 12.95 -18.71
CA LYS A 310 4.34 13.46 -20.07
C LYS A 310 5.64 13.67 -20.87
N ASP A 311 6.44 12.62 -20.96
CA ASP A 311 7.70 12.62 -21.72
C ASP A 311 8.69 13.73 -21.30
N GLY A 312 8.71 14.07 -20.01
CA GLY A 312 9.62 15.06 -19.43
C GLY A 312 9.00 16.44 -19.22
N GLU A 313 7.85 16.70 -19.84
CA GLU A 313 7.20 18.03 -19.84
C GLU A 313 6.77 18.48 -18.44
N ILE A 314 6.33 17.54 -17.59
CA ILE A 314 5.81 17.84 -16.26
C ILE A 314 6.79 17.33 -15.20
N SER A 315 7.27 18.22 -14.33
CA SER A 315 8.05 17.81 -13.15
C SER A 315 7.17 17.13 -12.11
N ARG A 316 7.70 16.11 -11.44
CA ARG A 316 7.06 15.44 -10.30
C ARG A 316 7.73 15.74 -8.97
N VAL A 317 8.82 16.51 -9.02
CA VAL A 317 9.37 17.25 -7.88
C VAL A 317 8.96 18.71 -8.05
N VAL A 318 8.09 19.20 -7.17
CA VAL A 318 7.44 20.51 -7.32
C VAL A 318 7.76 21.46 -6.17
N PRO A 319 7.55 22.77 -6.30
CA PRO A 319 7.77 23.70 -5.19
C PRO A 319 6.86 23.44 -3.97
N MET A 320 5.59 23.11 -4.22
CA MET A 320 4.60 22.76 -3.19
C MET A 320 3.58 21.84 -3.83
N VAL A 321 3.24 20.73 -3.16
CA VAL A 321 2.20 19.84 -3.69
C VAL A 321 0.82 20.51 -3.59
N PRO A 322 -0.04 20.40 -4.62
CA PRO A 322 -1.37 21.01 -4.62
C PRO A 322 -2.37 20.27 -3.71
N HIS A 323 -1.99 19.09 -3.21
CA HIS A 323 -2.72 18.31 -2.21
C HIS A 323 -1.72 17.50 -1.39
N VAL A 324 -1.93 17.38 -0.08
CA VAL A 324 -1.03 16.66 0.82
C VAL A 324 -1.74 15.42 1.34
N ASP A 325 -1.28 14.24 0.93
CA ASP A 325 -1.67 12.96 1.52
C ASP A 325 -0.69 12.54 2.63
N HIS A 326 0.60 12.81 2.44
CA HIS A 326 1.63 12.57 3.44
C HIS A 326 2.41 13.85 3.72
N THR A 327 2.51 14.19 5.00
CA THR A 327 3.37 15.28 5.45
C THR A 327 4.84 14.86 5.38
N GLU A 328 5.74 15.84 5.35
CA GLU A 328 7.19 15.65 5.46
C GLU A 328 7.61 14.78 6.66
N HIS A 329 6.82 14.80 7.73
CA HIS A 329 7.03 13.98 8.94
C HIS A 329 6.83 12.47 8.75
N GLU A 330 6.24 12.04 7.63
CA GLU A 330 5.99 10.64 7.33
C GLU A 330 6.97 10.08 6.30
N ILE A 331 7.87 10.91 5.77
CA ILE A 331 8.76 10.56 4.65
C ILE A 331 10.22 10.63 5.09
N ASP A 332 10.88 9.47 5.04
CA ASP A 332 12.31 9.30 5.32
C ASP A 332 13.15 9.38 4.05
N VAL A 333 12.65 8.84 2.93
CA VAL A 333 13.43 8.71 1.69
C VAL A 333 12.56 9.00 0.47
N VAL A 334 13.10 9.78 -0.47
CA VAL A 334 12.53 9.96 -1.81
C VAL A 334 13.46 9.31 -2.83
N ILE A 335 12.91 8.53 -3.76
CA ILE A 335 13.66 7.86 -4.82
C ILE A 335 13.03 8.17 -6.17
N THR A 336 13.87 8.63 -7.10
CA THR A 336 13.52 8.74 -8.52
C THR A 336 14.55 8.00 -9.36
N GLU A 337 14.39 7.99 -10.68
CA GLU A 337 15.41 7.48 -11.58
C GLU A 337 16.70 8.32 -11.55
N GLN A 338 16.66 9.54 -10.99
CA GLN A 338 17.80 10.43 -10.86
C GLN A 338 18.71 10.07 -9.68
N GLY A 339 18.13 9.54 -8.59
CA GLY A 339 18.88 9.25 -7.37
C GLY A 339 17.99 9.03 -6.14
N VAL A 340 18.64 9.05 -4.99
CA VAL A 340 18.06 8.77 -3.65
C VAL A 340 18.31 9.96 -2.74
N ALA A 341 17.24 10.53 -2.18
CA ALA A 341 17.30 11.54 -1.14
C ALA A 341 16.90 10.92 0.21
N ASP A 342 17.88 10.54 1.04
CA ASP A 342 17.66 10.18 2.45
C ASP A 342 17.56 11.47 3.27
N VAL A 343 16.35 11.79 3.73
CA VAL A 343 16.00 13.07 4.36
C VAL A 343 15.75 12.94 5.87
N ARG A 344 16.25 11.86 6.47
CA ARG A 344 16.22 11.67 7.92
C ARG A 344 17.19 12.61 8.61
N GLY A 345 16.70 13.30 9.64
CA GLY A 345 17.51 14.23 10.45
C GLY A 345 17.83 15.57 9.78
N THR A 346 17.24 15.86 8.62
CA THR A 346 17.39 17.15 7.93
C THR A 346 16.35 18.17 8.40
N SER A 347 16.73 19.44 8.42
CA SER A 347 15.77 20.56 8.45
C SER A 347 15.05 20.72 7.09
N PRO A 348 13.92 21.45 6.99
CA PRO A 348 13.25 21.61 5.69
C PRO A 348 14.14 22.19 4.60
N ARG A 349 15.08 23.08 4.93
CA ARG A 349 16.02 23.65 3.95
C ARG A 349 17.01 22.62 3.43
N GLU A 350 17.64 21.87 4.34
CA GLU A 350 18.55 20.77 3.96
C GLU A 350 17.81 19.68 3.18
N ARG A 351 16.56 19.39 3.58
CA ARG A 351 15.67 18.47 2.87
C ARG A 351 15.40 18.94 1.43
N ALA A 352 15.07 20.21 1.25
CA ALA A 352 14.82 20.80 -0.06
C ALA A 352 16.03 20.76 -0.97
N GLU A 353 17.21 21.12 -0.47
CA GLU A 353 18.46 21.01 -1.21
C GLU A 353 18.72 19.55 -1.62
N THR A 354 18.54 18.60 -0.69
CA THR A 354 18.77 17.16 -0.95
C THR A 354 17.80 16.59 -1.98
N ILE A 355 16.49 16.86 -1.86
CA ILE A 355 15.48 16.38 -2.81
C ILE A 355 15.71 16.98 -4.20
N VAL A 356 15.99 18.28 -4.28
CA VAL A 356 16.27 18.94 -5.57
C VAL A 356 17.54 18.40 -6.22
N GLU A 357 18.61 18.21 -5.45
CA GLU A 357 19.89 17.72 -5.97
C GLU A 357 19.81 16.24 -6.41
N GLN A 358 19.18 15.38 -5.61
CA GLN A 358 19.23 13.93 -5.82
C GLN A 358 18.06 13.40 -6.65
N CYS A 359 16.88 14.03 -6.57
CA CYS A 359 15.65 13.45 -7.11
C CYS A 359 15.03 14.25 -8.26
N ALA A 360 15.23 15.57 -8.33
CA ALA A 360 14.67 16.36 -9.42
C ALA A 360 15.37 16.08 -10.76
N HIS A 361 14.58 16.06 -11.84
CA HIS A 361 15.08 15.94 -13.20
C HIS A 361 16.07 17.08 -13.53
N PRO A 362 17.16 16.82 -14.27
CA PRO A 362 18.13 17.85 -14.64
C PRO A 362 17.53 19.09 -15.31
N ASP A 363 16.45 18.92 -16.09
CA ASP A 363 15.77 20.03 -16.76
C ASP A 363 14.99 20.94 -15.81
N HIS A 364 14.52 20.43 -14.67
CA HIS A 364 13.70 21.16 -13.69
C HIS A 364 14.51 21.64 -12.49
N ARG A 365 15.66 21.01 -12.21
CA ARG A 365 16.54 21.33 -11.07
C ARG A 365 16.97 22.81 -10.99
N PRO A 366 17.42 23.47 -12.07
CA PRO A 366 17.84 24.87 -12.01
C PRO A 366 16.70 25.80 -11.55
N THR A 367 15.50 25.60 -12.09
CA THR A 367 14.33 26.40 -11.76
C THR A 367 13.86 26.14 -10.33
N LEU A 368 14.02 24.91 -9.81
CA LEU A 368 13.68 24.57 -8.42
C LEU A 368 14.67 25.22 -7.45
N SER A 369 15.97 25.20 -7.77
CA SER A 369 16.99 25.91 -7.01
C SER A 369 16.74 27.42 -6.99
N GLU A 370 16.40 28.03 -8.14
CA GLU A 370 16.05 29.45 -8.22
C GLU A 370 14.80 29.77 -7.39
N TYR A 371 13.80 28.90 -7.38
CA TYR A 371 12.62 29.04 -6.52
C TYR A 371 13.00 29.05 -5.02
N LEU A 372 13.87 28.12 -4.60
CA LEU A 372 14.30 28.03 -3.20
C LEU A 372 15.10 29.25 -2.75
N ASP A 373 16.03 29.71 -3.58
CA ASP A 373 16.84 30.90 -3.32
C ASP A 373 15.96 32.14 -3.17
N ASP A 374 15.07 32.37 -4.14
CA ASP A 374 14.16 33.51 -4.11
C ASP A 374 13.16 33.42 -2.93
N ALA A 375 12.62 32.24 -2.61
CA ALA A 375 11.76 32.07 -1.45
C ALA A 375 12.51 32.37 -0.15
N ALA A 376 13.75 31.92 -0.03
CA ALA A 376 14.60 32.18 1.12
C ALA A 376 14.94 33.67 1.28
N GLU A 377 15.18 34.39 0.18
CA GLU A 377 15.48 35.83 0.17
C GLU A 377 14.26 36.71 0.46
N GLU A 378 13.14 36.44 -0.23
CA GLU A 378 11.97 37.33 -0.20
C GLU A 378 11.03 37.06 0.98
N THR A 379 10.89 35.79 1.38
CA THR A 379 9.96 35.39 2.46
C THR A 379 10.67 34.85 3.70
N GLY A 380 11.80 34.17 3.53
CA GLY A 380 12.55 33.55 4.62
C GLY A 380 11.74 32.49 5.39
N GLY A 381 12.07 32.28 6.66
CA GLY A 381 11.36 31.34 7.53
C GLY A 381 12.00 29.94 7.63
N HIS A 382 11.36 29.08 8.41
CA HIS A 382 11.76 27.68 8.60
C HIS A 382 11.62 26.88 7.31
N GLU A 383 10.52 27.10 6.59
CA GLU A 383 10.16 26.47 5.32
C GLU A 383 9.72 27.56 4.34
N PRO A 384 10.67 28.13 3.57
CA PRO A 384 10.38 29.29 2.71
C PRO A 384 9.48 28.98 1.51
N HIS A 385 8.51 29.84 1.24
CA HIS A 385 7.64 29.71 0.06
C HIS A 385 7.28 31.06 -0.56
N ARG A 386 7.25 31.09 -1.89
CA ARG A 386 6.65 32.17 -2.67
C ARG A 386 5.18 31.90 -3.00
N LEU A 387 4.30 32.14 -2.04
CA LEU A 387 2.85 31.85 -2.14
C LEU A 387 2.17 32.40 -3.41
N ASP A 388 2.70 33.48 -3.98
CA ASP A 388 2.21 34.09 -5.22
C ASP A 388 2.46 33.24 -6.49
N ARG A 389 3.35 32.24 -6.43
CA ARG A 389 3.77 31.43 -7.59
C ARG A 389 4.06 29.95 -7.30
N VAL A 390 3.75 29.43 -6.11
CA VAL A 390 4.07 28.02 -5.75
C VAL A 390 3.44 27.01 -6.70
N PHE A 391 2.27 27.34 -7.26
CA PHE A 391 1.53 26.49 -8.20
C PHE A 391 1.70 26.92 -9.66
N SER A 392 2.67 27.77 -10.00
CA SER A 392 2.89 28.17 -11.41
C SER A 392 3.52 27.08 -12.29
N TRP A 393 3.66 25.86 -11.75
CA TRP A 393 4.35 24.72 -12.34
C TRP A 393 3.40 23.57 -12.68
N THR A 394 2.14 23.67 -12.28
CA THR A 394 1.11 22.62 -12.40
C THR A 394 0.27 22.74 -13.69
N ASP A 395 0.65 23.64 -14.61
CA ASP A 395 -0.08 23.95 -15.85
C ASP A 395 0.53 23.31 -17.11
#